data_AF-A0A4C1Z9K3-F1
#
_entry.id   AF-A0A4C1Z9K3-F1
#
_cell.length_a   1.000
_cell.length_b   1.000
_cell.length_c   1.000
_cell.angle_alpha   90.00
_cell.angle_beta   90.00
_cell.angle_gamma   90.00
#
_symmetry.space_group_name_H-M   'P 1'
#
loop_
_entity.id
_entity.type
_entity.pdbx_description
1 polymer ?
#
loop_
_entity_poly.entity_id
_entity_poly.type
_entity_poly.pdbx_seq_one_letter_code
_entity_poly.pdbx_strand_id
1 'polypeptide(L)'
;MYIGSGQETNVKIVRQVGEAAVFLSTGRPDRPYIGRIVALWQARGAMAVRVNWFYHPEETTGAPGQLLYPGGLFESPHMDENDVQTISHKCEVLPLAQYRERMDDDPARYSAVYDNNDLYYLAGHYDPTQRTLRLETDIPLAPAS
;
A
#
# COMPACT_ATOMS: atom_id res chain seq x y z
N MET A 1 6.66 33.61 1.34
CA MET A 1 6.12 32.70 2.37
C MET A 1 7.01 31.47 2.35
N TYR A 2 7.84 31.30 3.38
CA TYR A 2 8.81 30.20 3.44
C TYR A 2 8.07 28.92 3.82
N ILE A 3 7.96 28.00 2.88
CA ILE A 3 7.62 26.60 3.15
C ILE A 3 8.80 26.00 3.93
N GLY A 4 8.55 25.52 5.15
CA GLY A 4 9.59 24.90 5.97
C GLY A 4 10.19 23.70 5.26
N SER A 5 11.52 23.56 5.30
CA SER A 5 12.30 22.57 4.55
C SER A 5 11.82 21.12 4.68
N GLY A 6 11.17 20.76 5.80
CA GLY A 6 10.62 19.41 6.04
C GLY A 6 9.29 19.09 5.33
N GLN A 7 8.46 20.08 4.97
CA GLN A 7 7.27 19.84 4.14
C GLN A 7 7.68 19.59 2.68
N GLU A 8 8.74 20.27 2.23
CA GLU A 8 9.27 20.15 0.88
C GLU A 8 9.99 18.81 0.63
N THR A 9 10.54 18.17 1.66
CA THR A 9 11.19 16.85 1.55
C THR A 9 10.19 15.72 1.37
N ASN A 10 9.02 15.75 2.02
CA ASN A 10 8.05 14.66 1.93
C ASN A 10 7.20 14.75 0.65
N VAL A 11 6.95 15.96 0.13
CA VAL A 11 6.43 16.14 -1.24
C VAL A 11 7.40 15.61 -2.31
N LYS A 12 8.71 15.53 -2.04
CA LYS A 12 9.67 14.93 -2.98
C LYS A 12 9.62 13.41 -3.02
N ILE A 13 9.03 12.77 -2.00
CA ILE A 13 8.91 11.31 -1.88
C ILE A 13 7.87 10.79 -2.87
N VAL A 14 6.71 11.45 -2.95
CA VAL A 14 5.66 11.12 -3.93
C VAL A 14 5.41 12.32 -4.83
N ARG A 15 5.78 12.17 -6.09
CA ARG A 15 5.88 13.27 -7.06
C ARG A 15 4.62 13.42 -7.91
N GLN A 16 3.82 12.36 -8.05
CA GLN A 16 2.69 12.33 -8.97
C GLN A 16 1.47 11.60 -8.40
N VAL A 17 0.29 12.05 -8.82
CA VAL A 17 -0.96 11.31 -8.65
C VAL A 17 -0.85 9.95 -9.35
N GLY A 18 -1.33 8.89 -8.68
CA GLY A 18 -1.27 7.51 -9.14
C GLY A 18 -0.15 6.68 -8.50
N GLU A 19 0.90 7.32 -7.97
CA GLU A 19 1.95 6.63 -7.22
C GLU A 19 1.41 6.05 -5.90
N ALA A 20 1.95 4.91 -5.48
CA ALA A 20 1.66 4.30 -4.19
C ALA A 20 2.73 4.72 -3.16
N ALA A 21 2.33 4.79 -1.91
CA ALA A 21 3.22 5.15 -0.82
C ALA A 21 2.86 4.43 0.47
N VAL A 22 3.89 4.25 1.29
CA VAL A 22 3.76 3.77 2.65
C VAL A 22 3.57 4.99 3.57
N PHE A 23 2.56 4.90 4.43
CA PHE A 23 2.21 5.91 5.41
C PHE A 23 2.59 5.43 6.82
N LEU A 24 3.01 6.38 7.65
CA LEU A 24 3.39 6.11 9.04
C LEU A 24 2.17 5.60 9.83
N SER A 25 2.25 4.37 10.33
CA SER A 25 1.26 3.82 11.26
C SER A 25 1.76 4.00 12.70
N THR A 26 0.89 4.46 13.60
CA THR A 26 1.17 4.38 15.04
C THR A 26 0.79 2.99 15.53
N GLY A 27 1.79 2.17 15.88
CA GLY A 27 1.56 0.91 16.60
C GLY A 27 1.37 -0.37 15.77
N ARG A 28 1.67 -0.36 14.46
CA ARG A 28 1.71 -1.58 13.61
C ARG A 28 2.96 -1.62 12.73
N PRO A 29 4.14 -1.93 13.30
CA PRO A 29 5.40 -1.96 12.54
C PRO A 29 5.45 -3.07 11.49
N ASP A 30 4.71 -4.17 11.69
CA ASP A 30 4.61 -5.33 10.80
C ASP A 30 3.70 -5.08 9.59
N ARG A 31 2.76 -4.15 9.70
CA ARG A 31 1.72 -3.86 8.69
C ARG A 31 1.52 -2.35 8.57
N PRO A 32 2.35 -1.67 7.76
CA PRO A 32 2.18 -0.25 7.55
C PRO A 32 0.97 0.02 6.65
N TYR A 33 0.47 1.25 6.65
CA TYR A 33 -0.62 1.64 5.75
C TYR A 33 -0.07 1.92 4.36
N ILE A 34 -0.67 1.32 3.33
CA ILE A 34 -0.29 1.55 1.94
C ILE A 34 -1.46 2.19 1.22
N GLY A 35 -1.18 3.28 0.50
CA GLY A 35 -2.21 4.04 -0.19
C GLY A 35 -1.74 4.58 -1.53
N ARG A 36 -2.67 4.66 -2.49
CA ARG A 36 -2.45 5.31 -3.78
C ARG A 36 -2.79 6.79 -3.67
N ILE A 37 -1.90 7.65 -4.15
CA ILE A 37 -2.14 9.10 -4.15
C ILE A 37 -3.14 9.45 -5.23
N VAL A 38 -4.25 10.08 -4.83
CA VAL A 38 -5.32 10.51 -5.74
C VAL A 38 -5.29 12.01 -5.99
N ALA A 39 -4.89 12.80 -5.00
CA ALA A 39 -4.71 14.25 -5.16
C ALA A 39 -3.70 14.78 -4.14
N LEU A 40 -3.01 15.86 -4.51
CA LEU A 40 -2.12 16.64 -3.65
C LEU A 40 -2.50 18.11 -3.78
N TRP A 41 -2.64 18.82 -2.67
CA TRP A 41 -2.91 20.25 -2.69
C TRP A 41 -2.34 20.95 -1.46
N GLN A 42 -2.17 22.26 -1.57
CA GLN A 42 -1.82 23.11 -0.44
C GLN A 42 -3.05 23.83 0.08
N ALA A 43 -3.30 23.75 1.38
CA ALA A 43 -4.36 24.50 2.05
C ALA A 43 -3.80 25.15 3.33
N ARG A 44 -4.02 26.46 3.48
CA ARG A 44 -3.65 27.24 4.69
C ARG A 44 -2.19 27.06 5.13
N GLY A 45 -1.27 26.89 4.18
CA GLY A 45 0.16 26.75 4.44
C GLY A 45 0.64 25.31 4.72
N ALA A 46 -0.23 24.31 4.69
CA ALA A 46 0.11 22.90 4.83
C ALA A 46 -0.23 22.11 3.55
N MET A 47 0.56 21.07 3.28
CA MET A 47 0.31 20.14 2.18
C MET A 47 -0.58 18.98 2.63
N ALA A 48 -1.67 18.75 1.90
CA ALA A 48 -2.60 17.65 2.13
C ALA A 48 -2.60 16.68 0.94
N VAL A 49 -2.95 15.44 1.22
CA VAL A 49 -3.03 14.35 0.26
C VAL A 49 -4.34 13.60 0.40
N ARG A 50 -4.98 13.29 -0.73
CA ARG A 50 -6.13 12.38 -0.78
C ARG A 50 -5.62 11.02 -1.19
N VAL A 51 -5.98 10.00 -0.42
CA VAL A 51 -5.43 8.66 -0.55
C VAL A 51 -6.57 7.69 -0.87
N ASN A 52 -6.30 6.72 -1.75
CA ASN A 52 -7.13 5.53 -1.86
C ASN A 52 -6.39 4.34 -1.22
N TRP A 53 -6.99 3.71 -0.23
CA TRP A 53 -6.28 2.77 0.64
C TRP A 53 -6.23 1.35 0.07
N PHE A 54 -5.11 0.69 0.34
CA PHE A 54 -4.99 -0.75 0.25
C PHE A 54 -5.14 -1.39 1.63
N TYR A 55 -5.62 -2.62 1.67
CA TYR A 55 -5.76 -3.43 2.89
C TYR A 55 -4.86 -4.66 2.81
N HIS A 56 -4.18 -4.98 3.90
CA HIS A 56 -3.52 -6.27 4.06
C HIS A 56 -4.56 -7.38 4.26
N PRO A 57 -4.26 -8.64 3.90
CA PRO A 57 -5.20 -9.76 4.05
C PRO A 57 -5.77 -9.88 5.48
N GLU A 58 -4.94 -9.64 6.49
CA GLU A 58 -5.29 -9.72 7.91
C GLU A 58 -6.25 -8.61 8.37
N GLU A 59 -6.45 -7.58 7.55
CA GLU A 59 -7.37 -6.47 7.80
C GLU A 59 -8.74 -6.68 7.12
N THR A 60 -8.86 -7.74 6.32
CA THR A 60 -10.09 -8.07 5.57
C THR A 60 -10.95 -9.11 6.28
N THR A 61 -12.23 -9.15 5.92
CA THR A 61 -13.14 -10.24 6.31
C THR A 61 -13.45 -11.09 5.08
N GLY A 62 -13.37 -12.42 5.21
CA GLY A 62 -13.78 -13.35 4.16
C GLY A 62 -12.70 -13.70 3.13
N ALA A 63 -11.41 -13.48 3.43
CA ALA A 63 -10.33 -13.97 2.59
C ALA A 63 -10.38 -15.51 2.50
N PRO A 64 -10.33 -16.11 1.29
CA PRO A 64 -10.57 -17.55 1.08
C PRO A 64 -9.42 -18.47 1.54
N GLY A 65 -8.39 -17.92 2.20
CA GLY A 65 -7.22 -18.64 2.67
C GLY A 65 -6.01 -17.71 2.75
N GLN A 66 -4.85 -18.25 3.14
CA GLN A 66 -3.59 -17.51 3.10
C GLN A 66 -3.14 -17.39 1.64
N LEU A 67 -2.68 -16.20 1.23
CA LEU A 67 -2.07 -16.01 -0.08
C LEU A 67 -0.75 -16.79 -0.17
N LEU A 68 -0.43 -17.37 -1.33
CA LEU A 68 0.79 -18.15 -1.49
C LEU A 68 2.06 -17.29 -1.34
N TYR A 69 2.01 -16.05 -1.84
CA TYR A 69 3.14 -15.11 -1.81
C TYR A 69 2.88 -13.99 -0.81
N PRO A 70 3.88 -13.58 0.00
CA PRO A 70 3.75 -12.42 0.89
C PRO A 70 3.70 -11.11 0.10
N GLY A 71 3.21 -10.03 0.72
CA GLY A 71 3.13 -8.70 0.10
C GLY A 71 1.88 -8.46 -0.77
N GLY A 72 0.87 -9.32 -0.65
CA GLY A 72 -0.41 -9.15 -1.35
C GLY A 72 -1.29 -8.10 -0.68
N LEU A 73 -1.86 -7.19 -1.48
CA LEU A 73 -2.70 -6.09 -1.03
C LEU A 73 -4.05 -6.08 -1.74
N PHE A 74 -5.10 -5.66 -1.05
CA PHE A 74 -6.43 -5.47 -1.61
C PHE A 74 -6.72 -3.99 -1.83
N GLU A 75 -6.95 -3.57 -3.08
CA GLU A 75 -7.41 -2.21 -3.36
C GLU A 75 -8.83 -2.00 -2.81
N SER A 76 -9.09 -0.81 -2.30
CA SER A 76 -10.37 -0.46 -1.66
C SER A 76 -10.99 0.78 -2.31
N PRO A 77 -12.30 1.03 -2.14
CA PRO A 77 -12.89 2.35 -2.40
C PRO A 77 -12.73 3.30 -1.20
N HIS A 78 -12.10 2.86 -0.10
CA HIS A 78 -11.90 3.70 1.07
C HIS A 78 -10.90 4.81 0.77
N MET A 79 -11.40 6.05 0.82
CA MET A 79 -10.61 7.25 0.61
C MET A 79 -10.78 8.25 1.74
N ASP A 80 -9.67 8.88 2.12
CA ASP A 80 -9.65 10.00 3.07
C ASP A 80 -8.53 11.00 2.73
N GLU A 81 -8.39 12.04 3.57
CA GLU A 81 -7.40 13.09 3.42
C GLU A 81 -6.43 13.06 4.61
N ASN A 82 -5.13 13.13 4.31
CA ASN A 82 -4.05 13.06 5.30
C ASN A 82 -3.06 14.21 5.10
N ASP A 83 -2.23 14.45 6.12
CA ASP A 83 -1.08 15.36 5.99
C ASP A 83 0.04 14.66 5.21
N VAL A 84 0.64 15.33 4.23
CA VAL A 84 1.75 14.78 3.43
C VAL A 84 2.95 14.37 4.30
N GLN A 85 3.11 14.95 5.50
CA GLN A 85 4.16 14.56 6.44
C GLN A 85 4.02 13.12 6.95
N THR A 86 2.83 12.52 6.82
CA THR A 86 2.58 11.13 7.20
C THR A 86 3.10 10.12 6.17
N ILE A 87 3.50 10.58 4.98
CA ILE A 87 4.13 9.73 3.97
C ILE A 87 5.56 9.38 4.43
N SER A 88 5.84 8.08 4.52
CA SER A 88 7.16 7.54 4.87
C SER A 88 8.08 7.43 3.65
N HIS A 89 7.67 6.67 2.65
CA HIS A 89 8.41 6.43 1.42
C HIS A 89 7.47 6.00 0.29
N LYS A 90 7.92 6.11 -0.96
CA LYS A 90 7.19 5.61 -2.13
C LYS A 90 7.31 4.08 -2.16
N CYS A 91 6.25 3.39 -2.55
CA CYS A 91 6.28 1.96 -2.86
C CYS A 91 5.60 1.68 -4.22
N GLU A 92 5.68 0.44 -4.67
CA GLU A 92 5.02 -0.05 -5.87
C GLU A 92 4.04 -1.17 -5.53
N VAL A 93 2.85 -1.10 -6.14
CA VAL A 93 1.85 -2.18 -6.10
C VAL A 93 1.65 -2.64 -7.54
N LEU A 94 2.12 -3.84 -7.84
CA LEU A 94 2.18 -4.39 -9.20
C LEU A 94 1.21 -5.55 -9.41
N PRO A 95 0.91 -5.95 -10.66
CA PRO A 95 0.34 -7.26 -10.93
C PRO A 95 1.28 -8.38 -10.43
N LEU A 96 0.71 -9.51 -9.98
CA LEU A 96 1.48 -10.61 -9.37
C LEU A 96 2.61 -11.13 -10.28
N ALA A 97 2.37 -11.22 -11.58
CA ALA A 97 3.39 -11.65 -12.54
C ALA A 97 4.66 -10.77 -12.49
N GLN A 98 4.49 -9.44 -12.49
CA GLN A 98 5.61 -8.49 -12.43
C GLN A 98 6.29 -8.48 -11.06
N TYR A 99 5.50 -8.65 -10.01
CA TYR A 99 6.02 -8.79 -8.65
C TYR A 99 6.96 -9.99 -8.53
N ARG A 100 6.54 -11.15 -9.04
CA ARG A 100 7.35 -12.39 -9.04
C ARG A 100 8.63 -12.25 -9.86
N GLU A 101 8.56 -11.62 -11.04
CA GLU A 101 9.75 -11.33 -11.85
C GLU A 101 10.79 -10.51 -11.09
N ARG A 102 10.37 -9.56 -10.24
CA ARG A 102 11.29 -8.75 -9.44
C ARG A 102 11.82 -9.47 -8.19
N MET A 103 11.04 -10.40 -7.64
CA MET A 103 11.45 -11.21 -6.50
C MET A 103 12.37 -12.37 -6.89
N ASP A 104 12.51 -12.68 -8.18
CA ASP A 104 13.33 -13.78 -8.73
C ASP A 104 12.97 -15.15 -8.13
N ASP A 105 11.74 -15.29 -7.64
CA ASP A 105 11.26 -16.41 -6.83
C ASP A 105 12.20 -16.81 -5.66
N ASP A 106 12.99 -15.87 -5.12
CA ASP A 106 13.94 -16.08 -4.02
C ASP A 106 13.24 -16.08 -2.64
N PRO A 107 13.19 -17.22 -1.92
CA PRO A 107 12.58 -17.31 -0.59
C PRO A 107 13.16 -16.34 0.44
N ALA A 108 14.44 -16.00 0.35
CA ALA A 108 15.08 -15.05 1.28
C ALA A 108 14.54 -13.63 1.08
N ARG A 109 14.26 -13.24 -0.17
CA ARG A 109 13.63 -11.94 -0.47
C ARG A 109 12.19 -11.89 -0.01
N TYR A 110 11.44 -13.00 -0.17
CA TYR A 110 10.08 -13.11 0.35
C TYR A 110 10.02 -12.96 1.88
N SER A 111 11.01 -13.50 2.60
CA SER A 111 11.07 -13.37 4.06
C SER A 111 11.38 -11.95 4.56
N ALA A 112 11.98 -11.11 3.70
CA ALA A 112 12.37 -9.74 4.02
C ALA A 112 11.44 -8.68 3.39
N VAL A 113 10.31 -9.08 2.78
CA VAL A 113 9.35 -8.16 2.14
C VAL A 113 8.98 -7.03 3.08
N TYR A 114 8.76 -7.35 4.35
CA TYR A 114 8.32 -6.38 5.35
C TYR A 114 9.43 -5.53 5.98
N ASP A 115 10.71 -5.86 5.72
CA ASP A 115 11.85 -5.16 6.35
C ASP A 115 12.20 -3.85 5.64
N ASN A 116 11.98 -3.77 4.33
CA ASN A 116 12.25 -2.56 3.51
C ASN A 116 11.10 -2.17 2.55
N ASN A 117 10.01 -2.95 2.46
CA ASN A 117 8.64 -2.60 2.05
C ASN A 117 8.37 -1.63 0.86
N ASP A 118 9.25 -1.58 -0.15
CA ASP A 118 9.01 -0.78 -1.35
C ASP A 118 8.17 -1.50 -2.43
N LEU A 119 7.88 -2.80 -2.28
CA LEU A 119 7.28 -3.62 -3.35
C LEU A 119 6.19 -4.57 -2.84
N TYR A 120 5.01 -4.46 -3.45
CA TYR A 120 3.81 -5.25 -3.16
C TYR A 120 3.15 -5.71 -4.46
N TYR A 121 2.15 -6.60 -4.34
CA TYR A 121 1.29 -6.96 -5.46
C TYR A 121 -0.20 -6.77 -5.16
N LEU A 122 -0.98 -6.48 -6.21
CA LEU A 122 -2.43 -6.41 -6.13
C LEU A 122 -3.01 -7.83 -6.09
N ALA A 123 -3.57 -8.21 -4.94
CA ALA A 123 -4.21 -9.50 -4.72
C ALA A 123 -5.72 -9.47 -5.03
N GLY A 124 -6.33 -8.29 -5.10
CA GLY A 124 -7.74 -8.15 -5.36
C GLY A 124 -8.33 -6.83 -4.88
N HIS A 125 -9.64 -6.86 -4.63
CA HIS A 125 -10.41 -5.73 -4.15
C HIS A 125 -11.15 -6.07 -2.85
N TYR A 126 -11.14 -5.15 -1.89
CA TYR A 126 -11.88 -5.25 -0.64
C TYR A 126 -12.70 -3.99 -0.36
N ASP A 127 -14.03 -4.15 -0.23
CA ASP A 127 -14.93 -3.10 0.24
C ASP A 127 -15.16 -3.26 1.76
N PRO A 128 -14.61 -2.37 2.61
CA PRO A 128 -14.76 -2.48 4.06
C PRO A 128 -16.17 -2.14 4.57
N THR A 129 -16.96 -1.39 3.79
CA THR A 129 -18.34 -1.02 4.16
C THR A 129 -19.28 -2.19 3.88
N GLN A 130 -19.14 -2.82 2.71
CA GLN A 130 -19.92 -3.99 2.33
C GLN A 130 -19.36 -5.29 2.90
N ARG A 131 -18.10 -5.29 3.37
CA ARG A 131 -17.32 -6.45 3.79
C ARG A 131 -17.25 -7.53 2.70
N THR A 132 -17.04 -7.08 1.46
CA THR A 132 -16.92 -7.96 0.29
C THR A 132 -15.48 -7.99 -0.20
N LEU A 133 -14.98 -9.18 -0.46
CA LEU A 133 -13.63 -9.41 -0.96
C LEU A 133 -13.70 -10.17 -2.30
N ARG A 134 -12.92 -9.72 -3.28
CA ARG A 134 -12.75 -10.39 -4.57
C ARG A 134 -11.27 -10.48 -4.88
N LEU A 135 -10.78 -11.67 -5.20
CA LEU A 135 -9.40 -11.86 -5.65
C LEU A 135 -9.26 -11.50 -7.13
N GLU A 136 -8.05 -11.05 -7.51
CA GLU A 136 -7.64 -11.10 -8.91
C GLU A 136 -7.59 -12.56 -9.40
N THR A 137 -7.82 -12.79 -10.70
CA THR A 137 -8.04 -14.14 -11.25
C THR A 137 -6.84 -15.07 -11.19
N ASP A 138 -5.64 -14.51 -11.09
CA ASP A 138 -4.35 -15.20 -11.17
C ASP A 138 -3.67 -15.35 -9.81
N ILE A 139 -4.36 -15.06 -8.70
CA ILE A 139 -3.79 -15.07 -7.36
C ILE A 139 -3.89 -16.46 -6.73
N PRO A 140 -2.74 -17.14 -6.51
CA PRO A 140 -2.74 -18.45 -5.88
C PRO A 140 -2.87 -18.36 -4.37
N LEU A 141 -3.64 -19.27 -3.81
CA LEU A 141 -3.73 -19.49 -2.37
C LEU A 141 -2.73 -20.55 -1.94
N ALA A 142 -2.20 -20.41 -0.73
CA ALA A 142 -1.42 -21.45 -0.09
C ALA A 142 -2.28 -22.72 0.10
N PRO A 143 -1.69 -23.92 -0.01
CA PRO A 143 -2.41 -25.16 0.25
C PRO A 143 -2.99 -25.15 1.67
N ALA A 144 -4.22 -25.67 1.81
CA ALA A 144 -4.82 -25.85 3.13
C ALA A 144 -3.96 -26.78 3.99
N SER A 145 -3.72 -26.37 5.24
CA SER A 145 -2.97 -27.15 6.23
C SER A 145 -3.73 -28.40 6.68
#